data_AF-A0A2E3RLS8-F1
#
_entry.id   AF-A0A2E3RLS8-F1
#
_cell.length_a   1.000
_cell.length_b   1.000
_cell.length_c   1.000
_cell.angle_alpha   90.00
_cell.angle_beta   90.00
_cell.angle_gamma   90.00
#
_symmetry.space_group_name_H-M   'P 1'
#
loop_
_entity.id
_entity.type
_entity.pdbx_description
1 polymer ?
#
loop_
_entity_poly.entity_id
_entity_poly.type
_entity_poly.pdbx_seq_one_letter_code
_entity_poly.pdbx_strand_id
1 'polypeptide(L)'
;MENKLIQINLNQTVSKFELAEIKKEKNRWIIFGSFSFVFILILSFNFFILNQYNNLISARLSDAEKLNDDSNTIRQNYENYNKGTGKVDLSISQADIDRLYEVEANQRITLAKKLELLAYDIPETMSLLDFEYNFSKREAIITLVSEVDLYTDNKELLIENITKNFLNDGDFNSYDIRPEKDNHKQQEYYKVILTLTNKK
;
A
#
# COMPACT_ATOMS: atom_id res chain seq x y z
N MET A 1 -2.98 -70.64 -42.95
CA MET A 1 -3.85 -69.58 -42.41
C MET A 1 -3.87 -69.73 -40.90
N GLU A 2 -3.14 -68.90 -40.17
CA GLU A 2 -3.18 -68.90 -38.71
C GLU A 2 -4.47 -68.21 -38.24
N ASN A 3 -5.38 -68.99 -37.68
CA ASN A 3 -6.56 -68.45 -37.00
C ASN A 3 -6.12 -67.78 -35.69
N LYS A 4 -6.03 -66.44 -35.71
CA LYS A 4 -5.89 -65.63 -34.50
C LYS A 4 -7.17 -65.74 -33.68
N LEU A 5 -7.20 -66.69 -32.76
CA LEU A 5 -8.29 -66.82 -31.79
C LEU A 5 -8.22 -65.69 -30.78
N ILE A 6 -9.35 -65.02 -30.57
CA ILE A 6 -9.51 -63.96 -29.57
C ILE A 6 -9.66 -64.63 -28.21
N GLN A 7 -8.70 -64.46 -27.32
CA GLN A 7 -8.81 -64.92 -25.92
C GLN A 7 -9.71 -63.95 -25.16
N ILE A 8 -10.92 -64.40 -24.82
CA ILE A 8 -11.88 -63.66 -24.00
C ILE A 8 -11.77 -64.20 -22.57
N ASN A 9 -11.35 -63.34 -21.64
CA ASN A 9 -11.32 -63.68 -20.22
C ASN A 9 -12.73 -63.51 -19.63
N LEU A 10 -13.40 -64.64 -19.38
CA LEU A 10 -14.77 -64.69 -18.87
C LEU A 10 -14.90 -64.29 -17.38
N ASN A 11 -13.78 -64.11 -16.67
CA ASN A 11 -13.78 -63.65 -15.27
C ASN A 11 -13.65 -62.13 -15.14
N GLN A 12 -13.72 -61.41 -16.27
CA GLN A 12 -13.59 -59.95 -16.30
C GLN A 12 -14.97 -59.32 -16.07
N THR A 13 -15.23 -58.91 -14.83
CA THR A 13 -16.51 -58.32 -14.36
C THR A 13 -16.78 -56.89 -14.85
N VAL A 14 -15.86 -56.28 -15.59
CA VAL A 14 -15.94 -54.88 -16.03
C VAL A 14 -15.39 -54.75 -17.45
N SER A 15 -16.11 -54.03 -18.31
CA SER A 15 -15.71 -53.80 -19.70
C SER A 15 -14.40 -52.99 -19.75
N LYS A 16 -13.55 -53.26 -20.75
CA LYS A 16 -12.32 -52.47 -20.98
C LYS A 16 -12.62 -50.97 -21.19
N PHE A 17 -13.81 -50.64 -21.70
CA PHE A 17 -14.28 -49.27 -21.87
C PHE A 17 -14.62 -48.60 -20.54
N GLU A 18 -15.33 -49.31 -19.65
CA GLU A 18 -15.65 -48.83 -18.30
C GLU A 18 -14.37 -48.57 -17.49
N LEU A 19 -13.37 -49.46 -17.59
CA LEU A 19 -12.06 -49.26 -16.96
C LEU A 19 -11.34 -48.00 -17.46
N ALA A 20 -11.42 -47.71 -18.76
CA ALA A 20 -10.82 -46.52 -19.35
C ALA A 20 -11.54 -45.23 -18.88
N GLU A 21 -12.86 -45.30 -18.75
CA GLU A 21 -13.70 -44.19 -18.29
C GLU A 21 -13.45 -43.88 -16.81
N ILE A 22 -13.42 -44.90 -15.94
CA ILE A 22 -13.07 -44.77 -14.52
C ILE A 22 -11.68 -44.15 -14.36
N LYS A 23 -10.71 -44.55 -15.19
CA LYS A 23 -9.34 -44.00 -15.13
C LYS A 23 -9.31 -42.52 -15.54
N LYS A 24 -10.09 -42.14 -16.55
CA LYS A 24 -10.21 -40.75 -17.02
C LYS A 24 -10.87 -39.86 -15.97
N GLU A 25 -11.93 -40.35 -15.33
CA GLU A 25 -12.62 -39.64 -14.27
C GLU A 25 -11.75 -39.49 -13.02
N LYS A 26 -11.08 -40.55 -12.60
CA LYS A 26 -10.09 -40.48 -11.50
C LYS A 26 -8.99 -39.44 -11.79
N ASN A 27 -8.52 -39.35 -13.04
CA ASN A 27 -7.52 -38.35 -13.42
C ASN A 27 -8.07 -36.91 -13.35
N ARG A 28 -9.33 -36.68 -13.75
CA ARG A 28 -9.99 -35.37 -13.60
C ARG A 28 -10.11 -34.97 -12.13
N TRP A 29 -10.49 -35.90 -11.26
CA TRP A 29 -10.57 -35.67 -9.82
C TRP A 29 -9.20 -35.38 -9.19
N ILE A 30 -8.13 -36.04 -9.64
CA ILE A 30 -6.76 -35.76 -9.19
C ILE A 30 -6.34 -34.35 -9.59
N ILE A 31 -6.59 -33.95 -10.84
CA ILE A 31 -6.25 -32.60 -11.34
C ILE A 31 -7.03 -31.55 -10.56
N PHE A 32 -8.34 -31.74 -10.39
CA PHE A 32 -9.18 -30.82 -9.62
C PHE A 32 -8.75 -30.72 -8.14
N GLY A 33 -8.45 -31.86 -7.51
CA GLY A 33 -7.94 -31.92 -6.15
C GLY A 33 -6.60 -31.21 -6.00
N SER A 34 -5.72 -31.33 -6.99
CA SER A 34 -4.44 -30.62 -7.00
C SER A 34 -4.62 -29.11 -7.05
N PHE A 35 -5.48 -28.58 -7.93
CA PHE A 35 -5.78 -27.15 -7.97
C PHE A 35 -6.42 -26.65 -6.68
N SER A 36 -7.34 -27.43 -6.11
CA SER A 36 -8.01 -27.09 -4.84
C SER A 36 -7.02 -27.05 -3.68
N PHE A 37 -6.08 -27.99 -3.64
CA PHE A 37 -5.03 -28.03 -2.63
C PHE A 37 -4.08 -26.83 -2.73
N VAL A 38 -3.64 -26.49 -3.95
CA VAL A 38 -2.80 -25.29 -4.18
C VAL A 38 -3.54 -24.03 -3.77
N PHE A 39 -4.83 -23.92 -4.07
CA PHE A 39 -5.64 -22.78 -3.68
C PHE A 39 -5.74 -22.63 -2.16
N ILE A 40 -6.00 -23.72 -1.43
CA ILE A 40 -6.02 -23.70 0.04
C ILE A 40 -4.66 -23.30 0.60
N LEU A 41 -3.56 -23.82 0.05
CA LEU A 41 -2.20 -23.45 0.47
C LEU A 41 -1.95 -21.95 0.32
N ILE A 42 -2.34 -21.35 -0.81
CA ILE A 42 -2.19 -19.92 -1.06
C ILE A 42 -3.02 -19.11 -0.04
N LEU A 43 -4.26 -19.53 0.25
CA LEU A 43 -5.10 -18.87 1.24
C LEU A 43 -4.52 -18.96 2.65
N SER A 44 -4.05 -20.14 3.07
CA SER A 44 -3.40 -20.32 4.37
C SER A 44 -2.13 -19.48 4.50
N PHE A 45 -1.32 -19.40 3.43
CA PHE A 45 -0.13 -18.56 3.41
C PHE A 45 -0.47 -17.07 3.50
N ASN A 46 -1.46 -16.59 2.75
CA ASN A 46 -1.92 -15.20 2.84
C ASN A 46 -2.44 -14.86 4.23
N PHE A 47 -3.22 -15.76 4.84
CA PHE A 47 -3.70 -15.58 6.21
C PHE A 47 -2.55 -15.50 7.23
N PHE A 48 -1.55 -16.37 7.09
CA PHE A 48 -0.37 -16.34 7.95
C PHE A 48 0.41 -15.01 7.83
N ILE A 49 0.64 -14.56 6.59
CA ILE A 49 1.33 -13.30 6.31
C ILE A 49 0.55 -12.11 6.89
N LEU A 50 -0.77 -12.07 6.68
CA LEU A 50 -1.62 -11.02 7.23
C LEU A 50 -1.54 -10.94 8.75
N ASN A 51 -1.55 -12.09 9.44
CA ASN A 51 -1.43 -12.11 10.90
C ASN A 51 -0.05 -11.60 11.36
N GLN A 52 1.02 -11.94 10.66
CA GLN A 52 2.36 -11.43 10.98
C GLN A 52 2.50 -9.93 10.73
N TYR A 53 1.89 -9.41 9.68
CA TYR A 53 1.82 -7.96 9.45
C TYR A 53 1.05 -7.25 10.56
N ASN A 54 -0.11 -7.78 10.97
CA ASN A 54 -0.89 -7.19 12.08
C ASN A 54 -0.12 -7.19 13.41
N ASN A 55 0.64 -8.25 13.68
CA ASN A 55 1.51 -8.32 14.86
C ASN A 55 2.64 -7.27 14.78
N LEU A 56 3.25 -7.12 13.61
CA LEU A 56 4.30 -6.11 13.39
C LEU A 56 3.75 -4.69 13.54
N ILE A 57 2.57 -4.40 12.97
CA ILE A 57 1.90 -3.11 13.08
C ILE A 57 1.58 -2.81 14.55
N SER A 58 1.00 -3.77 15.27
CA SER A 58 0.68 -3.62 16.69
C SER A 58 1.93 -3.35 17.53
N ALA A 59 3.03 -4.05 17.26
CA ALA A 59 4.32 -3.82 17.94
C ALA A 59 4.86 -2.41 17.65
N ARG A 60 4.81 -1.97 16.39
CA ARG A 60 5.24 -0.62 16.00
C ARG A 60 4.37 0.47 16.63
N LEU A 61 3.07 0.24 16.74
CA LEU A 61 2.15 1.18 17.36
C LEU A 61 2.43 1.30 18.87
N SER A 62 2.66 0.16 19.54
CA SER A 62 3.04 0.13 20.96
C SER A 62 4.40 0.80 21.21
N ASP A 63 5.38 0.59 20.34
CA ASP A 63 6.68 1.26 20.43
C ASP A 63 6.53 2.78 20.25
N ALA A 64 5.67 3.23 19.31
CA ALA A 64 5.39 4.64 19.10
C ALA A 64 4.65 5.28 20.28
N GLU A 65 3.69 4.57 20.87
CA GLU A 65 2.97 5.03 22.06
C GLU A 65 3.92 5.14 23.26
N LYS A 66 4.78 4.14 23.48
CA LYS A 66 5.84 4.21 24.50
C LYS A 66 6.78 5.39 24.26
N LEU A 67 7.22 5.61 23.03
CA LEU A 67 8.10 6.72 22.70
C LEU A 67 7.45 8.08 23.03
N ASN A 68 6.15 8.21 22.75
CA ASN A 68 5.38 9.42 23.06
C ASN A 68 5.22 9.60 24.59
N ASP A 69 4.93 8.53 25.32
CA ASP A 69 4.84 8.56 26.78
C ASP A 69 6.20 8.88 27.43
N ASP A 70 7.29 8.28 26.94
CA ASP A 70 8.65 8.58 27.39
C ASP A 70 9.00 10.04 27.10
N SER A 71 8.70 10.55 25.89
CA SER A 71 8.91 11.95 25.52
C SER A 71 8.13 12.92 26.43
N ASN A 72 6.85 12.63 26.69
CA ASN A 72 6.03 13.44 27.60
C ASN A 72 6.56 13.40 29.05
N THR A 73 6.98 12.22 29.51
CA THR A 73 7.57 12.04 30.85
C THR A 73 8.88 12.82 30.97
N ILE A 74 9.76 12.74 29.97
CA ILE A 74 11.01 13.49 29.91
C ILE A 74 10.72 15.00 29.94
N ARG A 75 9.80 15.49 29.11
CA ARG A 75 9.41 16.90 29.08
C ARG A 75 8.86 17.38 30.43
N GLN A 76 7.98 16.62 31.07
CA GLN A 76 7.46 16.94 32.40
C GLN A 76 8.58 16.97 33.45
N ASN A 77 9.53 16.04 33.39
CA ASN A 77 10.69 16.03 34.29
C ASN A 77 11.57 17.26 34.11
N TYR A 78 11.80 17.73 32.88
CA TYR A 78 12.52 18.98 32.60
C TYR A 78 11.75 20.23 33.08
N GLU A 79 10.44 20.31 32.82
CA GLU A 79 9.60 21.42 33.31
C GLU A 79 9.58 21.49 34.84
N ASN A 80 9.56 20.35 35.51
CA ASN A 80 9.57 20.25 36.97
C ASN A 80 10.97 20.42 37.57
N TYR A 81 12.03 20.12 36.82
CA TYR A 81 13.42 20.41 37.23
C TYR A 81 13.65 21.92 37.37
N ASN A 82 13.18 22.71 36.40
CA ASN A 82 13.21 24.17 36.49
C ASN A 82 12.42 24.73 37.68
N LYS A 83 11.53 23.93 38.28
CA LYS A 83 10.73 24.26 39.47
C LYS A 83 11.29 23.65 40.76
N GLY A 84 12.44 22.96 40.70
CA GLY A 84 13.13 22.39 41.86
C GLY A 84 12.61 21.03 42.36
N THR A 85 11.71 20.37 41.62
CA THR A 85 11.05 19.12 42.06
C THR A 85 11.24 17.93 41.10
N GLY A 86 11.78 18.14 39.90
CA GLY A 86 12.00 17.08 38.90
C GLY A 86 13.35 16.37 39.03
N LYS A 87 13.41 15.09 38.65
CA LYS A 87 14.67 14.33 38.48
C LYS A 87 14.98 14.27 36.99
N VAL A 88 16.04 14.94 36.55
CA VAL A 88 16.52 14.87 35.15
C VAL A 88 17.36 13.62 35.01
N ASP A 89 16.99 12.76 34.06
CA ASP A 89 17.88 11.71 33.58
C ASP A 89 18.92 12.35 32.65
N LEU A 90 20.17 12.41 33.12
CA LEU A 90 21.30 13.03 32.44
C LEU A 90 21.86 12.17 31.29
N SER A 91 21.27 11.01 31.00
CA SER A 91 21.74 10.10 29.96
C SER A 91 21.39 10.54 28.53
N ILE A 92 20.44 11.46 28.35
CA ILE A 92 20.06 12.03 27.06
C ILE A 92 20.30 13.54 27.10
N SER A 93 21.18 14.04 26.22
CA SER A 93 21.48 15.47 26.18
C SER A 93 20.30 16.26 25.60
N GLN A 94 20.07 17.47 26.12
CA GLN A 94 19.06 18.38 25.59
C GLN A 94 19.25 18.64 24.08
N ALA A 95 20.50 18.66 23.61
CA ALA A 95 20.83 18.79 22.19
C ALA A 95 20.36 17.59 21.35
N ASP A 96 20.31 16.38 21.92
CA ASP A 96 19.80 15.20 21.23
C ASP A 96 18.26 15.20 21.18
N ILE A 97 17.61 15.72 22.23
CA ILE A 97 16.15 15.96 22.23
C ILE A 97 15.76 17.01 21.20
N ASP A 98 16.50 18.12 21.15
CA ASP A 98 16.25 19.20 20.18
C ASP A 98 16.49 18.71 18.75
N ARG A 99 17.50 17.87 18.51
CA ARG A 99 17.73 17.21 17.21
C ARG A 99 16.64 16.21 16.87
N LEU A 100 16.18 15.41 17.83
CA LEU A 100 15.09 14.46 17.61
C LEU A 100 13.80 15.21 17.25
N TYR A 101 13.52 16.28 17.98
CA TYR A 101 12.39 17.17 17.72
C TYR A 101 12.52 17.86 16.36
N GLU A 102 13.70 18.34 15.97
CA GLU A 102 13.95 18.91 14.65
C GLU A 102 13.78 17.86 13.53
N VAL A 103 14.21 16.62 13.74
CA VAL A 103 14.03 15.52 12.80
C VAL A 103 12.55 15.10 12.71
N GLU A 104 11.83 15.05 13.83
CA GLU A 104 10.39 14.74 13.83
C GLU A 104 9.54 15.87 13.25
N ALA A 105 9.82 17.13 13.63
CA ALA A 105 9.05 18.29 13.19
C ALA A 105 9.39 18.76 11.77
N ASN A 106 10.64 18.67 11.32
CA ASN A 106 11.08 19.22 10.02
C ASN A 106 11.52 18.17 8.99
N GLN A 107 11.65 16.89 9.35
CA GLN A 107 12.18 15.86 8.43
C GLN A 107 11.33 14.58 8.33
N ARG A 108 10.45 14.30 9.30
CA ARG A 108 9.54 13.16 9.26
C ARG A 108 8.10 13.59 9.07
N ILE A 109 7.80 13.99 7.84
CA ILE A 109 6.52 13.59 7.28
C ILE A 109 6.57 12.06 7.19
N THR A 110 5.67 11.35 7.84
CA THR A 110 5.38 9.98 7.40
C THR A 110 4.80 10.09 5.99
N LEU A 111 5.64 9.92 4.96
CA LEU A 111 5.22 9.90 3.56
C LEU A 111 3.97 9.01 3.39
N ALA A 112 3.87 7.94 4.18
CA ALA A 112 2.70 7.10 4.31
C ALA A 112 1.40 7.86 4.67
N LYS A 113 1.43 8.80 5.63
CA LYS A 113 0.25 9.60 6.00
C LYS A 113 -0.14 10.58 4.91
N LYS A 114 0.83 11.18 4.22
CA LYS A 114 0.55 12.06 3.08
C LYS A 114 0.07 11.28 1.86
N LEU A 115 0.58 10.09 1.60
CA LEU A 115 0.05 9.20 0.56
C LEU A 115 -1.37 8.73 0.88
N GLU A 116 -1.65 8.44 2.16
CA GLU A 116 -3.00 8.13 2.62
C GLU A 116 -3.95 9.31 2.39
N LEU A 117 -3.59 10.53 2.80
CA LEU A 117 -4.38 11.74 2.55
C LEU A 117 -4.56 12.00 1.05
N LEU A 118 -3.49 11.83 0.26
CA LEU A 118 -3.56 11.99 -1.20
C LEU A 118 -4.59 11.05 -1.83
N ALA A 119 -4.65 9.80 -1.37
CA ALA A 119 -5.62 8.83 -1.87
C ALA A 119 -7.08 9.24 -1.62
N TYR A 120 -7.35 9.98 -0.53
CA TYR A 120 -8.67 10.54 -0.25
C TYR A 120 -8.94 11.88 -0.95
N ASP A 121 -7.88 12.64 -1.23
CA ASP A 121 -7.98 13.98 -1.82
C ASP A 121 -8.10 13.96 -3.36
N ILE A 122 -7.74 12.85 -3.99
CA ILE A 122 -7.96 12.61 -5.42
C ILE A 122 -9.47 12.40 -5.65
N PRO A 123 -10.11 13.17 -6.54
CA PRO A 123 -11.53 12.97 -6.89
C PRO A 123 -11.83 11.53 -7.35
N GLU A 124 -13.01 11.00 -7.03
CA GLU A 124 -13.37 9.60 -7.33
C GLU A 124 -13.26 9.21 -8.81
N THR A 125 -13.40 10.18 -9.72
CA THR A 125 -13.32 10.00 -11.17
C THR A 125 -11.93 10.28 -11.74
N MET A 126 -10.93 10.47 -10.86
CA MET A 126 -9.51 10.50 -11.18
C MET A 126 -8.81 9.27 -10.59
N SER A 127 -7.79 8.77 -11.28
CA SER A 127 -6.99 7.62 -10.81
C SER A 127 -5.53 7.99 -10.72
N LEU A 128 -4.88 7.61 -9.61
CA LEU A 128 -3.43 7.75 -9.47
C LEU A 128 -2.71 6.80 -10.43
N LEU A 129 -1.90 7.36 -11.33
CA LEU A 129 -1.07 6.61 -12.27
C LEU A 129 0.35 6.46 -11.76
N ASP A 130 0.92 7.54 -11.23
CA ASP A 130 2.31 7.55 -10.75
C ASP A 130 2.52 8.58 -9.64
N PHE A 131 3.52 8.33 -8.80
CA PHE A 131 3.93 9.20 -7.71
C PHE A 131 5.46 9.19 -7.58
N GLU A 132 6.09 10.34 -7.75
CA GLU A 132 7.53 10.53 -7.56
C GLU A 132 7.78 11.59 -6.50
N TYR A 133 8.69 11.29 -5.56
CA TYR A 133 9.14 12.27 -4.56
C TYR A 133 10.65 12.49 -4.62
N ASN A 134 11.03 13.74 -4.88
CA ASN A 134 12.42 14.17 -4.91
C ASN A 134 12.81 14.85 -3.60
N PHE A 135 13.46 14.11 -2.70
CA PHE A 135 13.92 14.59 -1.40
C PHE A 135 14.86 15.80 -1.51
N SER A 136 15.77 15.81 -2.50
CA SER A 136 16.77 16.88 -2.65
C SER A 136 16.14 18.20 -3.08
N LYS A 137 15.10 18.14 -3.91
CA LYS A 137 14.37 19.32 -4.41
C LYS A 137 13.13 19.69 -3.60
N ARG A 138 12.73 18.85 -2.64
CA ARG A 138 11.45 18.97 -1.92
C ARG A 138 10.28 19.13 -2.90
N GLU A 139 10.24 18.22 -3.87
CA GLU A 139 9.29 18.23 -4.97
C GLU A 139 8.54 16.89 -5.00
N ALA A 140 7.22 16.94 -5.09
CA ALA A 140 6.38 15.77 -5.32
C ALA A 140 5.70 15.90 -6.68
N ILE A 141 5.80 14.87 -7.51
CA ILE A 141 5.16 14.80 -8.81
C ILE A 141 4.12 13.70 -8.75
N ILE A 142 2.87 14.09 -8.96
CA ILE A 142 1.70 13.23 -8.88
C ILE A 142 1.08 13.18 -10.26
N THR A 143 0.99 12.00 -10.84
CA THR A 143 0.39 11.80 -12.15
C THR A 143 -0.96 11.13 -11.98
N LEU A 144 -2.02 11.79 -12.40
CA LEU A 144 -3.38 11.29 -12.36
C LEU A 144 -3.92 11.07 -13.78
N VAL A 145 -4.91 10.20 -13.91
CA VAL A 145 -5.70 10.03 -15.12
C VAL A 145 -7.10 10.53 -14.83
N SER A 146 -7.65 11.33 -15.74
CA SER A 146 -9.02 11.84 -15.67
C SER A 146 -9.71 11.70 -17.03
N GLU A 147 -11.01 11.44 -17.00
CA GLU A 147 -11.85 11.51 -18.20
C GLU A 147 -11.91 12.94 -18.75
N VAL A 148 -11.93 13.09 -20.08
CA VAL A 148 -11.89 14.41 -20.75
C VAL A 148 -13.04 15.31 -20.32
N ASP A 149 -14.24 14.74 -20.18
CA ASP A 149 -15.47 15.47 -19.90
C ASP A 149 -15.57 15.95 -18.45
N LEU A 150 -14.89 15.26 -17.52
CA LEU A 150 -14.95 15.52 -16.08
C LEU A 150 -13.73 16.29 -15.56
N TYR A 151 -12.74 16.55 -16.42
CA TYR A 151 -11.48 17.17 -16.02
C TYR A 151 -11.65 18.53 -15.34
N THR A 152 -12.50 19.41 -15.87
CA THR A 152 -12.67 20.78 -15.36
C THR A 152 -13.15 20.79 -13.92
N ASP A 153 -14.20 20.03 -13.62
CA ASP A 153 -14.81 19.97 -12.29
C ASP A 153 -13.87 19.28 -11.29
N ASN A 154 -13.26 18.17 -11.69
CA ASN A 154 -12.32 17.44 -10.86
C ASN A 154 -11.04 18.22 -10.58
N LYS A 155 -10.59 19.05 -11.53
CA LYS A 155 -9.41 19.91 -11.35
C LYS A 155 -9.63 20.91 -10.23
N GLU A 156 -10.78 21.56 -10.18
CA GLU A 156 -11.10 22.53 -9.13
C GLU A 156 -11.14 21.85 -7.75
N LEU A 157 -11.82 20.70 -7.66
CA LEU A 157 -11.90 19.92 -6.43
C LEU A 157 -10.51 19.43 -5.96
N LEU A 158 -9.68 18.93 -6.89
CA LEU A 158 -8.31 18.50 -6.59
C LEU A 158 -7.47 19.67 -6.05
N ILE A 159 -7.56 20.86 -6.67
CA ILE A 159 -6.83 22.04 -6.22
C ILE A 159 -7.27 22.45 -4.81
N GLU A 160 -8.57 22.43 -4.52
CA GLU A 160 -9.11 22.76 -3.20
C GLU A 160 -8.56 21.81 -2.12
N ASN A 161 -8.66 20.50 -2.37
CA ASN A 161 -8.21 19.46 -1.42
C ASN A 161 -6.70 19.56 -1.16
N ILE A 162 -5.89 19.68 -2.22
CA ILE A 162 -4.44 19.80 -2.12
C ILE A 162 -4.04 21.10 -1.40
N THR A 163 -4.71 22.21 -1.68
CA THR A 163 -4.43 23.48 -1.00
C THR A 163 -4.72 23.37 0.50
N LYS A 164 -5.81 22.72 0.86
CA LYS A 164 -6.21 22.56 2.27
C LYS A 164 -5.29 21.63 3.05
N ASN A 165 -4.91 20.49 2.46
CA ASN A 165 -4.28 19.39 3.18
C ASN A 165 -2.76 19.27 2.94
N PHE A 166 -2.23 19.83 1.84
CA PHE A 166 -0.81 19.70 1.49
C PHE A 166 -0.02 21.01 1.55
N LEU A 167 -0.67 22.17 1.34
CA LEU A 167 0.01 23.47 1.36
C LEU A 167 0.04 24.14 2.74
N ASN A 168 -0.83 23.73 3.68
CA ASN A 168 -0.94 24.36 5.00
C ASN A 168 0.11 23.89 6.02
N ASP A 169 0.78 22.76 5.76
CA ASP A 169 1.73 22.16 6.70
C ASP A 169 3.17 22.71 6.55
N GLY A 170 3.43 23.61 5.59
CA GLY A 170 4.75 24.20 5.33
C GLY A 170 5.72 23.36 4.50
N ASP A 171 5.36 22.11 4.19
CA ASP A 171 6.18 21.19 3.40
C ASP A 171 6.22 21.53 1.91
N PHE A 172 5.09 21.99 1.38
CA PHE A 172 4.94 22.52 0.03
C PHE A 172 4.25 23.87 0.13
N ASN A 173 4.65 24.83 -0.70
CA ASN A 173 4.06 26.18 -0.69
C ASN A 173 3.61 26.64 -2.07
N SER A 174 3.81 25.81 -3.09
CA SER A 174 3.33 26.07 -4.44
C SER A 174 3.01 24.78 -5.16
N TYR A 175 2.08 24.87 -6.10
CA TYR A 175 1.68 23.78 -6.97
C TYR A 175 1.68 24.24 -8.44
N ASP A 176 1.85 23.29 -9.35
CA ASP A 176 1.69 23.45 -10.79
C ASP A 176 0.87 22.27 -11.31
N ILE A 177 -0.12 22.53 -12.16
CA ILE A 177 -1.00 21.49 -12.70
C ILE A 177 -1.06 21.59 -14.21
N ARG A 178 -0.68 20.51 -14.89
CA ARG A 178 -0.63 20.44 -16.35
C ARG A 178 -1.41 19.24 -16.87
N PRO A 179 -2.43 19.45 -17.71
CA PRO A 179 -3.06 18.36 -18.43
C PRO A 179 -2.30 18.03 -19.72
N GLU A 180 -2.08 16.75 -19.97
CA GLU A 180 -1.60 16.21 -21.24
C GLU A 180 -2.68 15.30 -21.82
N LYS A 181 -3.11 15.53 -23.07
CA LYS A 181 -4.04 14.62 -23.74
C LYS A 181 -3.31 13.36 -24.17
N ASP A 182 -3.91 12.22 -23.90
CA ASP A 182 -3.41 10.93 -24.32
C ASP A 182 -4.56 10.02 -24.77
N ASN A 183 -4.24 8.98 -25.53
CA ASN A 183 -5.21 8.05 -26.07
C ASN A 183 -4.74 6.61 -25.88
N HIS A 184 -5.59 5.81 -25.25
CA HIS A 184 -5.39 4.38 -25.18
C HIS A 184 -6.62 3.64 -25.69
N LYS A 185 -6.44 2.77 -26.69
CA LYS A 185 -7.50 1.91 -27.24
C LYS A 185 -8.79 2.66 -27.59
N GLN A 186 -8.68 3.85 -28.22
CA GLN A 186 -9.81 4.70 -28.64
C GLN A 186 -10.55 5.41 -27.50
N GLN A 187 -10.02 5.40 -26.28
CA GLN A 187 -10.49 6.24 -25.18
C GLN A 187 -9.51 7.40 -24.98
N GLU A 188 -10.02 8.62 -25.11
CA GLU A 188 -9.26 9.83 -24.80
C GLU A 188 -9.34 10.12 -23.31
N TYR A 189 -8.21 10.45 -22.70
CA TYR A 189 -8.13 10.88 -21.31
C TYR A 189 -7.12 12.01 -21.14
N TYR A 190 -7.23 12.74 -20.05
CA TYR A 190 -6.19 13.66 -19.61
C TYR A 190 -5.28 12.97 -18.60
N LYS A 191 -3.99 12.95 -18.91
CA LYS A 191 -2.94 12.73 -17.93
C LYS A 191 -2.69 14.06 -17.22
N VAL A 192 -3.08 14.14 -15.95
CA VAL A 192 -2.97 15.35 -15.13
C VAL A 192 -1.71 15.23 -14.28
N ILE A 193 -0.73 16.06 -14.58
CA ILE A 193 0.55 16.12 -13.84
C ILE A 193 0.43 17.26 -12.83
N LEU A 194 0.36 16.90 -11.56
CA LEU A 194 0.38 17.81 -10.42
C LEU A 194 1.78 17.80 -9.81
N THR A 195 2.45 18.94 -9.81
CA THR A 195 3.77 19.13 -9.20
C THR A 195 3.64 20.02 -7.97
N LEU A 196 3.98 19.49 -6.80
CA LEU A 196 4.05 20.23 -5.53
C LEU A 196 5.50 20.57 -5.24
N THR A 197 5.78 21.84 -4.93
CA THR A 197 7.14 22.31 -4.63
C THR A 197 7.17 23.24 -3.43
N ASN A 198 8.32 23.25 -2.75
CA ASN A 198 8.66 24.23 -1.73
C ASN A 198 9.62 25.28 -2.32
N LYS A 199 9.07 26.36 -2.88
CA LYS A 199 9.84 27.50 -3.37
C LYS A 199 10.22 28.38 -2.18
N LYS A 200 11.48 28.32 -1.76
CA LYS A 200 12.04 29.26 -0.77
C LYS A 200 11.95 30.70 -1.26
#